data_AF-A0A9W4SWH7-F1
#
_entry.id   AF-A0A9W4SWH7-F1
#
_cell.length_a   1.000
_cell.length_b   1.000
_cell.length_c   1.000
_cell.angle_alpha   90.00
_cell.angle_beta   90.00
_cell.angle_gamma   90.00
#
_symmetry.space_group_name_H-M   'P 1'
#
loop_
_entity.id
_entity.type
_entity.pdbx_description
1 polymer ?
#
loop_
_entity_poly.entity_id
_entity_poly.type
_entity_poly.pdbx_seq_one_letter_code
_entity_poly.pdbx_strand_id
1 'polypeptide(L)' 'MKALQIVYDQDPMQEYLSNHVIPVIADWPGQLFIQKAIAQRLLVNNETIPPFVMAFVPMM' A
#
# COMPACT_ATOMS: atom_id res chain seq x y z
N MET A 1 -0.47 -2.99 8.54
CA MET A 1 0.39 -2.01 7.82
C MET A 1 1.88 -2.18 8.09
N LYS A 2 2.30 -2.59 9.29
CA LYS A 2 3.73 -2.76 9.64
C LYS A 2 4.54 -3.60 8.62
N ALA A 3 3.95 -4.64 8.04
CA ALA A 3 4.59 -5.43 6.98
C ALA A 3 4.85 -4.64 5.68
N LEU A 4 3.84 -3.92 5.16
CA LEU A 4 4.00 -3.07 3.96
C LEU A 4 5.01 -1.94 4.21
N GLN A 5 5.01 -1.41 5.43
CA GLN A 5 5.97 -0.39 5.84
C GLN A 5 7.40 -0.93 5.87
N ILE A 6 7.64 -2.14 6.40
CA ILE A 6 8.97 -2.77 6.38
C ILE A 6 9.50 -2.94 4.95
N VAL A 7 8.62 -3.31 4.01
CA VAL A 7 8.98 -3.43 2.59
C VAL A 7 9.30 -2.05 2.01
N TYR A 8 8.45 -1.05 2.28
CA TYR A 8 8.65 0.32 1.82
C TYR A 8 9.92 0.96 2.37
N ASP A 9 10.25 0.73 3.65
CA ASP A 9 11.35 1.38 4.35
C ASP A 9 12.74 0.89 3.88
N GLN A 10 12.82 -0.11 3.00
CA GLN A 10 14.07 -0.49 2.35
C GLN A 10 14.46 0.60 1.33
N ASP A 11 15.67 1.17 1.43
CA ASP A 11 16.20 2.17 0.49
C ASP A 11 15.98 1.85 -1.00
N PRO A 12 16.33 0.63 -1.51
CA PRO A 12 16.09 0.32 -2.92
C PRO A 12 14.60 0.29 -3.28
N MET A 13 13.75 0.00 -2.30
CA MET A 13 12.31 -0.08 -2.52
C MET A 13 11.68 1.31 -2.60
N GLN A 14 12.15 2.29 -1.81
CA GLN A 14 11.66 3.66 -1.90
C GLN A 14 11.94 4.27 -3.28
N GLU A 15 13.14 4.06 -3.81
CA GLU A 15 13.50 4.50 -5.16
C GLU A 15 12.61 3.84 -6.22
N TYR A 16 12.44 2.51 -6.13
CA TYR A 16 11.59 1.76 -7.07
C TYR A 16 10.13 2.23 -7.02
N LEU A 17 9.56 2.34 -5.82
CA LEU A 17 8.16 2.70 -5.57
C LEU A 17 7.84 4.18 -5.80
N SER A 18 8.84 5.02 -6.09
CA SER A 18 8.61 6.42 -6.46
C SER A 18 7.76 6.55 -7.74
N ASN A 19 7.93 5.61 -8.68
CA ASN A 19 7.27 5.61 -9.98
C ASN A 19 6.60 4.27 -10.34
N HIS A 20 6.69 3.27 -9.47
CA HIS A 20 6.13 1.93 -9.71
C HIS A 20 5.18 1.53 -8.58
N VAL A 21 4.32 0.57 -8.90
CA VAL A 21 3.45 -0.09 -7.93
C VAL A 21 3.76 -1.57 -7.89
N ILE A 22 3.65 -2.17 -6.72
CA ILE A 22 3.85 -3.60 -6.52
C ILE A 22 2.48 -4.25 -6.39
N PRO A 23 2.18 -5.27 -7.20
CA PRO A 23 1.02 -6.10 -6.96
C PRO A 23 1.24 -6.93 -5.69
N VAL A 24 0.27 -6.90 -4.78
CA VAL A 24 0.32 -7.64 -3.52
C VAL A 24 -0.79 -8.68 -3.50
N ILE A 25 -0.40 -9.93 -3.32
CA ILE A 25 -1.28 -11.03 -2.94
C ILE A 25 -1.20 -11.15 -1.42
N ALA A 26 -2.32 -10.96 -0.75
CA ALA A 26 -2.43 -11.11 0.70
C ALA A 26 -3.61 -12.03 1.00
N ASP A 27 -3.45 -12.90 2.00
CA ASP A 27 -4.55 -13.76 2.45
C ASP A 27 -5.76 -12.92 2.84
N TRP A 28 -6.98 -13.46 2.68
CA TRP A 28 -8.16 -12.81 3.22
C TRP A 28 -8.09 -12.82 4.76
N PRO A 29 -8.31 -11.69 5.46
CA PRO A 29 -8.86 -10.40 4.97
C PRO A 29 -7.81 -9.31 4.65
N GLY A 30 -6.52 -9.62 4.60
CA GLY A 30 -5.43 -8.70 4.30
C GLY A 30 -5.63 -7.91 3.00
N GLN A 31 -6.06 -8.56 1.92
CA GLN A 31 -6.34 -7.88 0.65
C GLN A 31 -7.45 -6.82 0.77
N LEU A 32 -8.52 -7.14 1.51
CA LEU A 32 -9.63 -6.22 1.78
C LEU A 32 -9.16 -4.99 2.58
N PHE A 33 -8.25 -5.17 3.54
CA PHE A 33 -7.70 -4.05 4.30
C PHE A 33 -6.86 -3.10 3.45
N ILE A 34 -6.08 -3.63 2.51
CA ILE A 34 -5.30 -2.81 1.57
C ILE A 34 -6.26 -2.01 0.67
N GLN A 35 -7.28 -2.64 0.09
CA GLN A 35 -8.30 -1.97 -0.71
C GLN A 35 -9.01 -0.85 0.07
N LYS A 36 -9.39 -1.12 1.32
CA LYS A 36 -10.06 -0.14 2.18
C LYS A 36 -9.16 1.05 2.50
N ALA A 37 -7.88 0.82 2.78
CA ALA A 37 -6.93 1.89 3.05
C ALA A 37 -6.71 2.80 1.84
N ILE A 38 -6.57 2.21 0.64
CA ILE A 38 -6.47 2.96 -0.62
C ILE A 38 -7.74 3.78 -0.86
N ALA A 39 -8.92 3.18 -0.70
CA ALA A 39 -10.19 3.87 -0.88
C ALA A 39 -10.36 5.03 0.11
N GLN A 40 -10.01 4.84 1.39
CA GLN A 40 -10.06 5.91 2.38
C GLN A 40 -9.11 7.07 2.05
N ARG A 41 -7.94 6.77 1.50
CA ARG A 41 -6.99 7.82 1.10
C ARG A 41 -7.43 8.53 -0.18
N LEU A 42 -7.85 7.82 -1.22
CA LEU A 42 -8.18 8.42 -2.52
C LEU A 42 -9.56 9.07 -2.55
N LEU A 43 -10.58 8.44 -1.97
CA LEU A 43 -11.97 8.90 -2.08
C LEU A 43 -12.37 9.87 -0.96
N VAL A 44 -11.78 9.70 0.23
CA VAL A 44 -12.12 10.49 1.43
C VAL A 44 -11.00 11.49 1.78
N ASN A 45 -9.89 11.48 1.03
CA ASN A 45 -8.68 12.27 1.30
C ASN A 45 -8.21 12.13 2.76
N ASN A 46 -8.30 10.92 3.32
CA ASN A 46 -7.92 10.68 4.70
C ASN A 46 -6.39 10.67 4.84
N GLU A 47 -5.84 11.78 5.31
CA GLU A 47 -4.40 11.98 5.52
C GLU A 47 -3.80 11.09 6.61
N THR A 48 -4.63 10.49 7.46
CA THR A 48 -4.21 9.55 8.51
C THR A 48 -3.63 8.25 7.91
N ILE A 49 -4.08 7.87 6.71
CA ILE A 49 -3.55 6.70 6.00
C ILE A 49 -2.27 7.14 5.29
N PRO A 50 -1.11 6.49 5.48
CA PRO A 50 0.13 6.90 4.81
C PRO A 50 0.07 6.81 3.27
N PRO A 51 0.81 7.69 2.54
CA PRO A 51 0.82 7.68 1.07
C PRO A 51 1.36 6.41 0.46
N PHE A 52 2.35 5.79 1.11
CA PHE A 52 3.04 4.62 0.58
C PHE A 52 2.09 3.44 0.31
N VAL A 53 0.92 3.40 0.96
CA VAL A 53 -0.08 2.33 0.80
C VAL A 53 -0.58 2.26 -0.64
N MET A 54 -0.59 3.39 -1.36
CA MET A 54 -0.99 3.45 -2.77
C MET A 54 0.00 2.74 -3.70
N ALA A 55 1.24 2.49 -3.24
CA ALA A 55 2.24 1.76 -3.99
C ALA A 55 2.00 0.25 -3.99
N PHE A 56 1.05 -0.25 -3.19
CA PHE A 56 0.75 -1.68 -3.04
C PHE A 56 -0.66 -1.98 -3.55
N VAL A 57 -0.75 -2.48 -4.78
CA VAL A 57 -2.04 -2.73 -5.44
C VAL A 57 -2.48 -4.18 -5.19
N PRO A 58 -3.63 -4.43 -4.55
CA PRO A 58 -4.10 -5.78 -4.29
C PRO A 58 -4.46 -6.51 -5.60
N MET A 59 -3.86 -7.67 -5.85
CA MET A 59 -4.19 -8.56 -6.98
C MET A 59 -4.97 -9.79 -6.50
N MET A 60 -5.93 -10.25 -7.31
CA MET A 60 -6.70 -11.49 -7.09
C MET A 60 -5.98 -12.71 -7.63
#